data_AF-A0A2M7RS67-F1
#
_entry.id   AF-A0A2M7RS67-F1
#
_cell.length_a   1.000
_cell.length_b   1.000
_cell.length_c   1.000
_cell.angle_alpha   90.00
_cell.angle_beta   90.00
_cell.angle_gamma   90.00
#
_symmetry.space_group_name_H-M   'P 1'
#
loop_
_entity.id
_entity.type
_entity.pdbx_description
1 polymer ?
#
loop_
_entity_poly.entity_id
_entity_poly.type
_entity_poly.pdbx_seq_one_letter_code
_entity_poly.pdbx_strand_id
1 'polypeptide(L)'
;MKFIIDLSWIVPFFNSAFFAGFATILTGLVAYFIFLRQKHDEKLKVARIILVEINDCENLLDNLKVNGINLTNIRQILPVNSWNKYKHLFAKDFDARELKLIDNFYQECSLLNQELNESYSLPNYWQEKAKIIAERHASFSEKSKNKEEYEIMKKKIKFFEEDTYWWQPNAPKDQMIQRIKLIKDITTTTVGEKIKEIARL
;
A
#
# COMPACT_ATOMS: atom_id res chain seq x y z
N MET A 1 64.63 -4.28 -40.61
CA MET A 1 63.87 -3.12 -41.12
C MET A 1 63.07 -2.55 -39.94
N LYS A 2 63.47 -1.41 -39.37
CA LYS A 2 62.74 -0.80 -38.23
C LYS A 2 61.69 0.16 -38.81
N PHE A 3 60.41 -0.13 -38.62
CA PHE A 3 59.34 0.83 -38.88
C PHE A 3 59.32 1.84 -37.73
N ILE A 4 59.75 3.07 -38.02
CA ILE A 4 59.57 4.22 -37.12
C ILE A 4 58.26 4.86 -37.55
N ILE A 5 57.22 4.70 -36.73
CA ILE A 5 55.93 5.34 -36.95
C ILE A 5 56.04 6.76 -36.39
N ASP A 6 55.87 7.77 -37.23
CA ASP A 6 55.86 9.17 -36.83
C ASP A 6 54.49 9.52 -36.23
N LEU A 7 54.46 9.85 -34.93
CA LEU A 7 53.25 10.19 -34.16
C LEU A 7 53.04 11.71 -34.02
N SER A 8 53.86 12.55 -34.65
CA SER A 8 53.81 14.02 -34.47
C SER A 8 52.49 14.68 -34.90
N TRP A 9 51.73 14.05 -35.79
CA TRP A 9 50.42 14.51 -36.28
C TRP A 9 49.27 14.33 -35.27
N ILE A 10 49.46 13.51 -34.24
CA ILE A 10 48.42 13.16 -33.26
C ILE A 10 48.09 14.35 -32.36
N VAL A 11 49.11 15.05 -31.85
CA VAL A 11 48.93 16.17 -30.91
C VAL A 11 48.04 17.30 -31.46
N PRO A 12 48.24 17.81 -32.69
CA PRO A 12 47.35 18.87 -33.24
C PRO A 12 45.95 18.35 -33.60
N PHE A 13 45.80 17.06 -33.92
CA PHE A 13 44.50 16.46 -34.21
C PHE A 13 43.61 16.42 -32.96
N PHE A 14 44.15 15.96 -31.83
CA PHE A 14 43.43 15.93 -30.54
C PHE A 14 43.14 17.34 -29.97
N ASN A 15 43.92 18.34 -30.36
CA ASN A 15 43.72 19.74 -29.95
C ASN A 15 42.84 20.55 -30.92
N SER A 16 42.25 19.88 -31.92
CA SER A 16 41.35 20.53 -32.88
C SER A 16 39.95 20.71 -32.31
N ALA A 17 39.30 21.83 -32.67
CA ALA A 17 37.90 22.09 -32.28
C ALA A 17 36.93 21.00 -32.79
N PHE A 18 37.27 20.34 -33.89
CA PHE A 18 36.52 19.21 -34.43
C PHE A 18 36.58 17.98 -33.50
N PHE A 19 37.77 17.61 -33.02
CA PHE A 19 37.93 16.49 -32.09
C PHE A 19 37.21 16.77 -30.76
N ALA A 20 37.34 18.00 -30.23
CA ALA A 20 36.61 18.41 -29.04
C ALA A 20 35.08 18.31 -29.22
N GLY A 21 34.54 18.80 -30.34
CA GLY A 21 33.10 18.70 -30.65
C GLY A 21 32.63 17.25 -30.78
N PHE A 22 33.40 16.39 -31.45
CA PHE A 22 33.10 14.96 -31.56
C PHE A 22 33.10 14.27 -30.19
N ALA A 23 34.10 14.57 -29.33
CA ALA A 23 34.17 14.04 -27.98
C ALA A 23 32.97 14.48 -27.11
N THR A 24 32.50 15.72 -27.26
CA THR A 24 31.30 16.21 -26.56
C THR A 24 30.04 15.47 -27.01
N ILE A 25 29.85 15.28 -28.33
CA ILE A 25 28.71 14.51 -28.86
C ILE A 25 28.76 13.07 -28.36
N LEU A 26 29.95 12.43 -28.39
CA LEU A 26 30.12 11.06 -27.92
C LEU A 26 29.80 10.94 -26.43
N THR A 27 30.29 11.88 -25.62
CA THR A 27 29.97 11.93 -24.18
C THR A 27 28.47 12.11 -23.96
N GLY A 28 27.82 12.98 -24.73
CA GLY A 28 26.37 13.18 -24.69
C GLY A 28 25.58 11.91 -25.04
N LEU A 29 26.01 11.17 -26.09
CA LEU A 29 25.40 9.90 -26.48
C LEU A 29 25.59 8.82 -25.40
N VAL A 30 26.78 8.73 -24.80
CA VAL A 30 27.04 7.80 -23.69
C VAL A 30 26.16 8.15 -22.48
N ALA A 31 26.08 9.42 -22.11
CA ALA A 31 25.21 9.87 -21.02
C ALA A 31 23.73 9.55 -21.29
N TYR A 32 23.27 9.77 -22.52
CA TYR A 32 21.91 9.43 -22.95
C TYR A 32 21.65 7.92 -22.87
N PHE A 33 22.60 7.10 -23.33
CA PHE A 33 22.49 5.64 -23.26
C PHE A 33 22.44 5.14 -21.81
N ILE A 34 23.27 5.70 -20.93
CA ILE A 34 23.24 5.42 -19.49
C ILE A 34 21.87 5.76 -18.91
N PHE A 35 21.30 6.92 -19.24
CA PHE A 35 19.98 7.34 -18.77
C PHE A 35 18.87 6.36 -19.19
N LEU A 36 18.87 5.92 -20.46
CA LEU A 36 17.91 4.93 -20.94
C LEU A 36 18.02 3.60 -20.19
N ARG A 37 19.26 3.14 -19.94
CA ARG A 37 19.52 1.91 -19.20
C ARG A 37 19.07 2.02 -17.74
N GLN A 38 19.34 3.15 -17.08
CA GLN A 38 18.88 3.41 -15.72
C GLN A 38 17.35 3.35 -15.61
N LYS A 39 16.63 3.95 -16.55
CA LYS A 39 15.17 3.92 -16.57
C LYS A 39 14.61 2.50 -16.76
N HIS A 40 15.25 1.70 -17.60
CA HIS A 40 14.90 0.30 -17.78
C HIS A 40 15.16 -0.50 -16.49
N ASP A 41 16.32 -0.31 -15.85
CA ASP A 41 16.68 -1.00 -14.62
C ASP A 41 15.78 -0.59 -13.44
N GLU A 42 15.37 0.68 -13.37
CA GLU A 42 14.40 1.16 -12.40
C GLU A 42 13.07 0.43 -12.55
N LYS A 43 12.54 0.34 -13.77
CA LYS A 43 11.30 -0.40 -14.04
C LYS A 43 11.38 -1.87 -13.62
N LEU A 44 12.49 -2.56 -13.91
CA LEU A 44 12.72 -3.94 -13.47
C LEU A 44 12.69 -4.06 -11.94
N LYS A 45 13.38 -3.16 -11.24
CA LYS A 45 13.43 -3.15 -9.76
C LYS A 45 12.04 -2.94 -9.18
N VAL A 46 11.30 -1.98 -9.72
CA VAL A 46 9.94 -1.69 -9.27
C VAL A 46 9.00 -2.86 -9.54
N ALA A 47 9.11 -3.53 -10.69
CA ALA A 47 8.30 -4.71 -11.00
C ALA A 47 8.48 -5.83 -9.98
N ARG A 48 9.74 -6.06 -9.54
CA ARG A 48 10.04 -7.01 -8.46
C ARG A 48 9.43 -6.61 -7.13
N ILE A 49 9.51 -5.32 -6.78
CA ILE A 49 8.91 -4.81 -5.54
C ILE A 49 7.40 -5.04 -5.56
N ILE A 50 6.71 -4.65 -6.64
CA ILE A 50 5.27 -4.87 -6.80
C ILE A 50 4.92 -6.35 -6.70
N LEU A 51 5.70 -7.23 -7.34
CA LEU A 51 5.44 -8.66 -7.30
C LEU A 51 5.58 -9.25 -5.90
N VAL A 52 6.63 -8.87 -5.17
CA VAL A 52 6.82 -9.31 -3.77
C VAL A 52 5.69 -8.78 -2.90
N GLU A 53 5.33 -7.51 -3.06
CA GLU A 53 4.25 -6.87 -2.31
C GLU A 53 2.89 -7.55 -2.56
N ILE A 54 2.57 -7.89 -3.81
CA ILE A 54 1.37 -8.66 -4.16
C ILE A 54 1.42 -10.05 -3.52
N ASN A 55 2.52 -10.80 -3.67
CA ASN A 55 2.68 -12.13 -3.08
C ASN A 55 2.52 -12.09 -1.56
N ASP A 56 3.15 -11.13 -0.89
CA ASP A 56 3.07 -10.99 0.56
C ASP A 56 1.64 -10.66 1.00
N CYS A 57 0.94 -9.78 0.28
CA CYS A 57 -0.47 -9.48 0.53
C CYS A 57 -1.35 -10.71 0.33
N GLU A 58 -1.19 -11.46 -0.77
CA GLU A 58 -1.96 -12.67 -1.06
C GLU A 58 -1.72 -13.76 0.00
N ASN A 59 -0.46 -14.00 0.37
CA ASN A 59 -0.11 -14.94 1.42
C ASN A 59 -0.75 -14.55 2.76
N LEU A 60 -0.77 -13.26 3.11
CA LEU A 60 -1.46 -12.78 4.31
C LEU A 60 -2.97 -12.99 4.19
N LEU A 61 -3.58 -12.63 3.07
CA LEU A 61 -5.02 -12.82 2.83
C LEU A 61 -5.42 -14.29 2.92
N ASP A 62 -4.63 -15.21 2.36
CA ASP A 62 -4.89 -16.64 2.44
C ASP A 62 -4.76 -17.17 3.86
N ASN A 63 -3.75 -16.70 4.62
CA ASN A 63 -3.65 -17.00 6.04
C ASN A 63 -4.89 -16.51 6.82
N LEU A 64 -5.46 -15.35 6.46
CA LEU A 64 -6.69 -14.84 7.07
C LEU A 64 -7.94 -15.61 6.66
N LYS A 65 -8.00 -16.09 5.41
CA LYS A 65 -9.09 -16.95 4.93
C LYS A 65 -9.10 -18.29 5.69
N VAL A 66 -7.93 -18.87 5.95
CA VAL A 66 -7.78 -20.19 6.60
C VAL A 66 -7.91 -20.12 8.12
N ASN A 67 -7.17 -19.20 8.76
CA ASN A 67 -7.08 -19.14 10.23
C ASN A 67 -8.12 -18.19 10.85
N GLY A 68 -8.86 -17.45 10.03
CA GLY A 68 -9.75 -16.38 10.47
C GLY A 68 -9.00 -15.07 10.79
N ILE A 69 -9.76 -14.00 11.00
CA ILE A 69 -9.20 -12.68 11.32
C ILE A 69 -8.77 -12.64 12.78
N ASN A 70 -7.46 -12.76 13.02
CA ASN A 70 -6.85 -12.53 14.32
C ASN A 70 -6.17 -11.16 14.39
N LEU A 71 -6.87 -10.19 14.96
CA LEU A 71 -6.43 -8.80 15.08
C LEU A 71 -5.17 -8.62 15.94
N THR A 72 -4.70 -9.62 16.69
CA THR A 72 -3.54 -9.39 17.58
C THR A 72 -2.20 -9.38 16.83
N ASN A 73 -2.13 -9.99 15.65
CA ASN A 73 -0.86 -10.22 14.93
C ASN A 73 -0.74 -9.49 13.58
N ILE A 74 -1.80 -8.84 13.10
CA ILE A 74 -1.84 -8.28 11.74
C ILE A 74 -1.55 -6.78 11.81
N ARG A 75 -0.30 -6.34 11.64
CA ARG A 75 -0.02 -4.90 11.69
C ARG A 75 -0.64 -4.13 10.51
N GLN A 76 -0.34 -4.56 9.29
CA GLN A 76 -0.85 -3.99 8.04
C GLN A 76 -0.77 -5.07 6.96
N ILE A 77 -1.74 -5.11 6.06
CA ILE A 77 -1.80 -6.05 4.93
C ILE A 77 -0.99 -5.47 3.78
N LEU A 78 -1.19 -4.19 3.50
CA LEU A 78 -0.42 -3.45 2.50
C LEU A 78 0.42 -2.36 3.19
N PRO A 79 1.71 -2.61 3.53
CA PRO A 79 2.53 -1.65 4.28
C PRO A 79 2.94 -0.44 3.43
N VAL A 80 3.16 -0.65 2.13
CA VAL A 80 3.51 0.40 1.16
C VAL A 80 2.56 0.26 -0.03
N ASN A 81 2.19 1.37 -0.67
CA ASN A 81 1.44 1.32 -1.92
C ASN A 81 2.39 1.66 -3.07
N SER A 82 3.29 0.73 -3.38
CA SER A 82 4.32 0.91 -4.40
C SER A 82 3.69 1.05 -5.79
N TRP A 83 2.59 0.34 -6.04
CA TRP A 83 1.83 0.44 -7.27
C TRP A 83 1.37 1.87 -7.56
N ASN A 84 0.69 2.54 -6.63
CA ASN A 84 0.16 3.88 -6.90
C ASN A 84 1.28 4.91 -7.20
N LYS A 85 2.47 4.73 -6.59
CA LYS A 85 3.63 5.58 -6.84
C LYS A 85 4.24 5.37 -8.23
N TYR A 86 4.33 4.12 -8.68
CA TYR A 86 5.10 3.78 -9.88
C TYR A 86 4.27 3.28 -11.07
N LYS A 87 2.93 3.24 -10.98
CA LYS A 87 2.04 2.79 -12.06
C LYS A 87 2.31 3.44 -13.42
N HIS A 88 2.78 4.69 -13.43
CA HIS A 88 3.13 5.43 -14.64
C HIS A 88 4.27 4.77 -15.44
N LEU A 89 5.16 4.00 -14.80
CA LEU A 89 6.24 3.25 -15.45
C LEU A 89 5.71 2.04 -16.24
N PHE A 90 4.51 1.56 -15.90
CA PHE A 90 3.89 0.36 -16.46
C PHE A 90 2.71 0.64 -17.40
N ALA A 91 2.33 1.92 -17.55
CA ALA A 91 1.18 2.33 -18.36
C ALA A 91 1.25 1.90 -19.84
N LYS A 92 2.45 1.54 -20.33
CA LYS A 92 2.65 1.03 -21.70
C LYS A 92 2.64 -0.49 -21.80
N ASP A 93 2.77 -1.21 -20.69
CA ASP A 93 2.92 -2.67 -20.68
C ASP A 93 1.61 -3.41 -20.42
N PHE A 94 0.65 -2.71 -19.81
CA PHE A 94 -0.64 -3.26 -19.43
C PHE A 94 -1.76 -2.55 -20.17
N ASP A 95 -2.77 -3.33 -20.56
CA ASP A 95 -4.01 -2.77 -21.08
C ASP A 95 -4.80 -2.08 -19.96
N ALA A 96 -5.73 -1.19 -20.34
CA ALA A 96 -6.58 -0.47 -19.38
C ALA A 96 -7.35 -1.40 -18.41
N ARG A 97 -7.73 -2.60 -18.87
CA ARG A 97 -8.39 -3.61 -18.01
C ARG A 97 -7.44 -4.23 -17.00
N GLU A 98 -6.20 -4.48 -17.40
CA GLU A 98 -5.16 -5.08 -16.57
C GLU A 98 -4.69 -4.08 -15.52
N LEU A 99 -4.48 -2.82 -15.90
CA LEU A 99 -4.20 -1.73 -14.96
C LEU A 99 -5.31 -1.60 -13.92
N LYS A 100 -6.58 -1.63 -14.35
CA LYS A 100 -7.73 -1.56 -13.45
C LYS A 100 -7.79 -2.76 -12.49
N LEU A 101 -7.37 -3.94 -12.92
CA LEU A 101 -7.31 -5.12 -12.07
C LEU A 101 -6.30 -4.94 -10.94
N ILE A 102 -5.09 -4.44 -11.25
CA ILE A 102 -4.06 -4.14 -10.25
C ILE A 102 -4.52 -3.01 -9.33
N ASP A 103 -5.07 -1.93 -9.90
CA ASP A 103 -5.61 -0.81 -9.12
C ASP A 103 -6.67 -1.28 -8.12
N ASN A 104 -7.62 -2.11 -8.56
CA ASN A 104 -8.67 -2.65 -7.70
C ASN A 104 -8.10 -3.48 -6.56
N PHE A 105 -7.11 -4.35 -6.81
CA PHE A 105 -6.47 -5.14 -5.76
C PHE A 105 -5.83 -4.26 -4.70
N TYR A 106 -5.00 -3.29 -5.12
CA TYR A 106 -4.35 -2.36 -4.19
C TYR A 106 -5.35 -1.49 -3.44
N GLN A 107 -6.45 -1.11 -4.09
CA GLN A 107 -7.53 -0.36 -3.47
C GLN A 107 -8.24 -1.19 -2.39
N GLU A 108 -8.61 -2.42 -2.67
CA GLU A 108 -9.25 -3.30 -1.67
C GLU A 108 -8.31 -3.59 -0.50
N CYS A 109 -7.02 -3.85 -0.75
CA CYS A 109 -6.02 -4.01 0.32
C CYS A 109 -5.88 -2.74 1.17
N SER A 110 -5.97 -1.55 0.55
CA SER A 110 -5.95 -0.28 1.27
C SER A 110 -7.19 -0.06 2.13
N LEU A 111 -8.38 -0.43 1.63
CA LEU A 111 -9.62 -0.36 2.39
C LEU A 111 -9.61 -1.35 3.56
N LEU A 112 -9.05 -2.54 3.35
CA LEU A 112 -8.90 -3.54 4.39
C LEU A 112 -7.96 -3.05 5.52
N ASN A 113 -6.87 -2.35 5.17
CA ASN A 113 -6.02 -1.67 6.15
C ASN A 113 -6.78 -0.59 6.94
N GLN A 114 -7.69 0.16 6.30
CA GLN A 114 -8.50 1.15 6.98
C GLN A 114 -9.41 0.49 8.02
N GLU A 115 -10.12 -0.58 7.65
CA GLU A 115 -11.01 -1.32 8.55
C GLU A 115 -10.25 -1.98 9.71
N LEU A 116 -9.01 -2.42 9.45
CA LEU A 116 -8.09 -2.93 10.46
C LEU A 116 -7.68 -1.83 11.46
N ASN A 117 -7.35 -0.62 10.97
CA ASN A 117 -7.04 0.52 11.82
C ASN A 117 -8.27 0.96 12.65
N GLU A 118 -9.45 0.96 12.05
CA GLU A 118 -10.71 1.20 12.76
C GLU A 118 -10.93 0.16 13.86
N SER A 119 -10.68 -1.12 13.56
CA SER A 119 -10.73 -2.20 14.56
C SER A 119 -9.77 -1.98 15.72
N TYR A 120 -8.56 -1.48 15.47
CA TYR A 120 -7.59 -1.13 16.51
C TYR A 120 -7.97 0.08 17.35
N SER A 121 -8.80 0.98 16.83
CA SER A 121 -9.32 2.12 17.57
C SER A 121 -10.52 1.79 18.46
N LEU A 122 -11.17 0.64 18.25
CA LEU A 122 -12.34 0.20 19.05
C LEU A 122 -12.10 0.22 20.56
N PRO A 123 -10.97 -0.28 21.11
CA PRO A 123 -10.73 -0.23 22.56
C PRO A 123 -10.73 1.19 23.13
N ASN A 124 -10.22 2.17 22.39
CA ASN A 124 -10.23 3.57 22.83
C ASN A 124 -11.66 4.11 22.85
N TYR A 125 -12.46 3.80 21.83
CA TYR A 125 -13.89 4.15 21.82
C TYR A 125 -14.66 3.48 22.96
N TRP A 126 -14.33 2.23 23.31
CA TRP A 126 -14.90 1.55 24.48
C TRP A 126 -14.58 2.27 25.78
N GLN A 127 -13.34 2.73 25.95
CA GLN A 127 -12.92 3.50 27.12
C GLN A 127 -13.65 4.84 27.21
N GLU A 128 -13.76 5.57 26.10
CA GLU A 128 -14.49 6.84 26.07
C GLU A 128 -16.00 6.65 26.32
N LYS A 129 -16.62 5.62 25.73
CA LYS A 129 -18.02 5.27 26.00
C LYS A 129 -18.22 4.98 27.49
N ALA A 130 -17.36 4.14 28.08
CA ALA A 130 -17.42 3.79 29.51
C ALA A 130 -17.26 5.03 30.41
N LYS A 131 -16.36 5.95 30.04
CA LYS A 131 -16.14 7.21 30.76
C LYS A 131 -17.39 8.10 30.72
N ILE A 132 -17.97 8.33 29.54
CA ILE A 132 -19.19 9.12 29.38
C ILE A 132 -20.34 8.51 30.19
N ILE A 133 -20.50 7.19 30.17
CA ILE A 133 -21.49 6.48 30.98
C ILE A 133 -21.26 6.73 32.48
N ALA A 134 -20.02 6.59 32.96
CA ALA A 134 -19.69 6.82 34.36
C ALA A 134 -19.95 8.27 34.80
N GLU A 135 -19.60 9.26 33.97
CA GLU A 135 -19.90 10.68 34.20
C GLU A 135 -21.41 10.95 34.26
N ARG A 136 -22.19 10.32 33.36
CA ARG A 136 -23.65 10.43 33.39
C ARG A 136 -24.22 9.83 34.67
N HIS A 137 -23.74 8.67 35.09
CA HIS A 137 -24.11 8.05 36.37
C HIS A 137 -23.83 8.97 37.56
N ALA A 138 -22.64 9.58 37.62
CA ALA A 138 -22.29 10.54 38.67
C ALA A 138 -23.25 11.74 38.66
N SER A 139 -23.47 12.35 37.49
CA SER A 139 -24.36 13.52 37.35
C SER A 139 -25.81 13.22 37.73
N PHE A 140 -26.28 11.98 37.52
CA PHE A 140 -27.60 11.57 37.93
C PHE A 140 -27.69 11.31 39.42
N SER A 141 -26.66 10.73 40.03
CA SER A 141 -26.61 10.58 41.49
C SER A 141 -26.63 11.92 42.23
N GLU A 142 -25.98 12.95 41.70
CA GLU A 142 -25.96 14.30 42.28
C GLU A 142 -27.32 15.00 42.15
N LYS A 143 -28.05 14.76 41.05
CA LYS A 143 -29.32 15.43 40.76
C LYS A 143 -30.54 14.71 41.34
N SER A 144 -30.45 13.40 41.56
CA SER A 144 -31.56 12.61 42.08
C SER A 144 -31.79 12.91 43.56
N LYS A 145 -32.97 13.41 43.90
CA LYS A 145 -33.37 13.64 45.30
C LYS A 145 -33.88 12.37 45.98
N ASN A 146 -34.39 11.42 45.18
CA ASN A 146 -34.98 10.17 45.62
C ASN A 146 -34.48 8.96 44.80
N LYS A 147 -34.48 7.79 45.44
CA LYS A 147 -33.99 6.52 44.85
C LYS A 147 -34.75 6.10 43.58
N GLU A 148 -36.06 6.34 43.52
CA GLU A 148 -36.89 6.00 42.35
C GLU A 148 -36.53 6.81 41.10
N GLU A 149 -36.21 8.09 41.28
CA GLU A 149 -35.82 8.99 40.19
C GLU A 149 -34.48 8.57 39.58
N TYR A 150 -33.55 8.14 40.44
CA TYR A 150 -32.28 7.55 40.02
C TYR A 150 -32.46 6.27 39.20
N GLU A 151 -33.34 5.36 39.63
CA GLU A 151 -33.60 4.10 38.91
C GLU A 151 -34.25 4.33 37.53
N ILE A 152 -35.11 5.34 37.39
CA ILE A 152 -35.68 5.73 36.09
C ILE A 152 -34.59 6.27 35.16
N MET A 153 -33.69 7.11 35.66
CA MET A 153 -32.59 7.66 34.86
C MET A 153 -31.54 6.60 34.50
N LYS A 154 -31.25 5.67 35.41
CA LYS A 154 -30.40 4.50 35.15
C LYS A 154 -30.94 3.63 34.03
N LYS A 155 -32.26 3.39 33.97
CA LYS A 155 -32.88 2.66 32.85
C LYS A 155 -32.67 3.36 31.51
N LYS A 156 -32.69 4.70 31.46
CA LYS A 156 -32.42 5.47 30.23
C LYS A 156 -30.97 5.32 29.75
N ILE A 157 -30.00 5.28 30.66
CA ILE A 157 -28.59 4.98 30.30
C ILE A 157 -28.47 3.56 29.77
N LYS A 158 -29.13 2.60 30.40
CA LYS A 158 -29.10 1.20 29.97
C LYS A 158 -29.59 1.03 28.52
N PHE A 159 -30.61 1.78 28.11
CA PHE A 159 -31.02 1.83 26.70
C PHE A 159 -29.93 2.37 25.77
N PHE A 160 -29.16 3.38 26.19
CA PHE A 160 -28.03 3.91 25.43
C PHE A 160 -26.81 2.95 25.41
N GLU A 161 -26.62 2.18 26.48
CA GLU A 161 -25.58 1.14 26.55
C GLU A 161 -25.87 0.00 25.57
N GLU A 162 -27.11 -0.47 25.56
CA GLU A 162 -27.63 -1.56 24.74
C GLU A 162 -27.95 -1.14 23.29
N ASP A 163 -27.95 0.17 23.00
CA ASP A 163 -28.16 0.67 21.65
C ASP A 163 -27.01 0.24 20.71
N THR A 164 -27.36 -0.67 19.80
CA THR A 164 -26.47 -1.21 18.76
C THR A 164 -26.67 -0.51 17.42
N TYR A 165 -27.62 0.42 17.31
CA TYR A 165 -27.89 1.14 16.07
C TYR A 165 -26.74 2.07 15.70
N TRP A 166 -26.26 2.87 16.67
CA TRP A 166 -25.15 3.82 16.46
C TRP A 166 -23.77 3.21 16.70
N TRP A 167 -23.69 2.04 17.35
CA TRP A 167 -22.43 1.41 17.72
C TRP A 167 -22.43 -0.07 17.38
N GLN A 168 -21.66 -0.44 16.36
CA GLN A 168 -21.54 -1.81 15.87
C GLN A 168 -20.09 -2.29 16.00
N PRO A 169 -19.68 -2.80 17.19
CA PRO A 169 -18.29 -3.15 17.45
C PRO A 169 -17.76 -4.29 16.57
N ASN A 170 -18.64 -5.11 16.01
CA ASN A 170 -18.28 -6.18 15.09
C ASN A 170 -18.27 -5.74 13.62
N ALA A 171 -18.84 -4.57 13.28
CA ALA A 171 -18.98 -4.14 11.89
C ALA A 171 -17.64 -4.08 11.13
N PRO A 172 -16.53 -3.54 11.70
CA PRO A 172 -15.25 -3.55 11.01
C PRO A 172 -14.78 -4.98 10.68
N LYS A 173 -14.95 -5.92 11.62
CA LYS A 173 -14.60 -7.32 11.41
C LYS A 173 -15.44 -7.97 10.31
N ASP A 174 -16.74 -7.73 10.32
CA ASP A 174 -17.65 -8.30 9.32
C ASP A 174 -17.38 -7.73 7.92
N GLN A 175 -17.09 -6.43 7.83
CA GLN A 175 -16.66 -5.77 6.60
C GLN A 175 -15.34 -6.36 6.07
N MET A 176 -14.34 -6.55 6.93
CA MET A 176 -13.09 -7.19 6.54
C MET A 176 -13.31 -8.61 5.99
N ILE A 177 -14.16 -9.43 6.64
CA ILE A 177 -14.49 -10.77 6.15
C ILE A 177 -15.12 -10.71 4.76
N GLN A 178 -16.04 -9.78 4.53
CA GLN A 178 -16.68 -9.61 3.23
C GLN A 178 -15.66 -9.19 2.17
N ARG A 179 -14.77 -8.25 2.47
CA ARG A 179 -13.74 -7.80 1.52
C ARG A 179 -12.73 -8.87 1.17
N ILE A 180 -12.24 -9.62 2.15
CA ILE A 180 -11.28 -10.70 1.92
C ILE A 180 -11.85 -11.74 0.93
N LYS A 181 -13.17 -11.96 0.91
CA LYS A 181 -13.84 -12.83 -0.06
C LYS A 181 -13.93 -12.24 -1.46
N LEU A 182 -13.93 -10.92 -1.60
CA LEU A 182 -14.04 -10.21 -2.87
C LEU A 182 -12.68 -10.01 -3.55
N ILE A 183 -11.59 -9.95 -2.77
CA ILE A 183 -10.24 -9.81 -3.29
C ILE A 183 -9.87 -11.06 -4.09
N LYS A 184 -9.51 -10.83 -5.35
CA LYS A 184 -9.01 -11.86 -6.26
C LYS A 184 -7.50 -11.82 -6.28
N ASP A 185 -6.89 -13.00 -6.29
CA ASP A 185 -5.44 -13.13 -6.41
C ASP A 185 -5.02 -12.70 -7.82
N ILE A 186 -3.96 -11.90 -7.91
CA ILE A 186 -3.34 -11.42 -9.15
C ILE A 186 -2.30 -12.41 -9.64
N THR A 187 -1.55 -13.05 -8.76
CA THR A 187 -0.36 -13.84 -9.12
C THR A 187 -0.64 -15.05 -10.00
N THR A 188 -1.89 -15.54 -9.97
CA THR A 188 -2.43 -16.65 -10.77
C THR A 188 -3.07 -16.20 -12.09
N THR A 189 -3.21 -14.89 -12.30
CA THR A 189 -3.80 -14.32 -13.51
C THR A 189 -2.74 -14.02 -14.57
N THR A 190 -3.18 -13.80 -15.81
CA THR A 190 -2.31 -13.35 -16.91
C THR A 190 -1.58 -12.05 -16.60
N VAL A 191 -2.17 -11.19 -15.75
CA VAL A 191 -1.53 -9.95 -15.29
C VAL A 191 -0.34 -10.26 -14.37
N GLY A 192 -0.50 -11.22 -13.47
CA GLY A 192 0.58 -11.70 -12.60
C GLY A 192 1.74 -12.30 -13.41
N GLU A 193 1.45 -13.06 -14.45
CA GLU A 193 2.46 -13.61 -15.38
C GLU A 193 3.22 -12.50 -16.12
N LYS A 194 2.52 -11.48 -16.63
CA LYS A 194 3.17 -10.32 -17.25
C LYS A 194 4.08 -9.57 -16.28
N ILE A 195 3.66 -9.40 -15.02
CA ILE A 195 4.51 -8.77 -13.99
C ILE A 195 5.76 -9.62 -13.75
N LYS A 196 5.64 -10.96 -13.68
CA LYS A 196 6.79 -11.90 -13.57
C LYS A 196 7.75 -11.76 -14.74
N GLU A 197 7.22 -11.71 -15.96
CA GLU A 197 8.02 -11.53 -17.18
C GLU A 197 8.81 -10.22 -17.14
N ILE A 198 8.16 -9.10 -16.78
CA ILE A 198 8.83 -7.80 -16.63
C ILE A 198 9.86 -7.85 -15.50
N ALA A 199 9.57 -8.52 -14.38
CA ALA A 199 10.49 -8.68 -13.26
C ALA A 199 11.70 -9.59 -13.57
N ARG A 200 11.62 -10.35 -14.67
CA ARG A 200 12.54 -11.44 -15.06
C ARG A 200 12.65 -12.50 -13.96
N LEU A 201 11.51 -12.96 -13.48
CA LEU A 201 11.35 -14.00 -12.46
C LEU A 201 10.48 -15.14 -12.97
#